data_AF-A0A971MVU4-F1
#
_entry.id   AF-A0A971MVU4-F1
#
_cell.length_a   1.000
_cell.length_b   1.000
_cell.length_c   1.000
_cell.angle_alpha   90.00
_cell.angle_beta   90.00
_cell.angle_gamma   90.00
#
_symmetry.space_group_name_H-M   'P 1'
#
loop_
_entity.id
_entity.type
_entity.pdbx_description
1 polymer ?
#
loop_
_entity_poly.entity_id
_entity_poly.type
_entity_poly.pdbx_seq_one_letter_code
_entity_poly.pdbx_strand_id
1 'polypeptide(L)' 'MTMTADKEFVYWKSDKNWYKINREKDRYELTELAPERARKSFEEFKKRNSKFYKD' A
#
# COMPACT_ATOMS: atom_id res chain seq x y z
N MET A 1 -10.68 -20.06 -5.23
CA MET A 1 -9.55 -19.12 -5.24
C MET A 1 -10.12 -17.72 -5.44
N THR A 2 -10.29 -16.94 -4.37
CA THR A 2 -10.96 -15.64 -4.37
C THR A 2 -10.03 -14.53 -4.90
N MET A 3 -9.95 -14.40 -6.23
CA MET A 3 -9.11 -13.41 -6.95
C MET A 3 -9.56 -11.94 -6.80
N THR A 4 -10.71 -11.67 -6.17
CA THR A 4 -11.27 -10.31 -6.06
C THR A 4 -10.83 -9.57 -4.80
N ALA A 5 -10.66 -10.25 -3.65
CA ALA A 5 -10.29 -9.59 -2.39
C ALA A 5 -8.85 -9.06 -2.39
N ASP A 6 -7.94 -9.71 -3.14
CA ASP A 6 -6.55 -9.29 -3.24
C ASP A 6 -6.41 -7.97 -4.02
N LYS A 7 -7.24 -7.76 -5.05
CA LYS A 7 -7.20 -6.54 -5.89
C LYS A 7 -7.52 -5.26 -5.14
N GLU A 8 -8.48 -5.29 -4.21
CA GLU A 8 -8.79 -4.11 -3.39
C GLU A 8 -7.74 -3.89 -2.30
N PHE A 9 -7.16 -4.96 -1.79
CA PHE A 9 -6.08 -4.90 -0.79
C PHE A 9 -4.76 -4.35 -1.35
N VAL A 10 -4.45 -4.61 -2.62
CA VAL A 10 -3.30 -4.02 -3.33
C VAL A 10 -3.68 -2.87 -4.27
N TYR A 11 -4.87 -2.28 -4.10
CA TYR A 11 -5.34 -1.19 -4.97
C TYR A 11 -4.36 -0.02 -4.99
N TRP A 12 -3.73 0.27 -3.85
CA TRP A 12 -2.69 1.29 -3.72
C TRP A 12 -1.49 1.12 -4.67
N LYS A 13 -1.26 -0.11 -5.16
CA LYS A 13 -0.19 -0.47 -6.09
C LYS A 13 -0.63 -0.45 -7.56
N SER A 14 -1.89 -0.11 -7.83
CA SER A 14 -2.43 -0.06 -9.20
C SER A 14 -1.75 1.00 -10.07
N ASP A 15 -1.26 2.07 -9.45
CA ASP A 15 -0.54 3.14 -10.14
C ASP A 15 0.82 3.38 -9.48
N LYS A 16 1.86 3.46 -10.29
CA LYS A 16 3.24 3.68 -9.82
C LYS A 16 3.48 5.10 -9.32
N ASN A 17 2.62 6.06 -9.67
CA ASN A 17 2.71 7.43 -9.17
C ASN A 17 2.14 7.58 -7.75
N TRP A 18 1.33 6.62 -7.29
CA TRP A 18 0.71 6.66 -5.95
C TRP A 18 1.66 6.24 -4.84
N TYR A 19 2.78 5.59 -5.16
CA TYR A 19 3.71 5.11 -4.15
C TYR A 19 5.16 5.25 -4.59
N LYS A 20 6.05 5.36 -3.61
CA LYS A 20 7.49 5.27 -3.78
C LYS A 20 8.02 4.13 -2.92
N ILE A 21 9.14 3.56 -3.34
CA ILE A 21 9.85 2.53 -2.56
C ILE A 21 10.96 3.25 -1.80
N ASN A 22 10.82 3.31 -0.48
CA ASN A 22 11.86 3.81 0.39
C ASN A 22 12.85 2.67 0.66
N ARG A 23 13.96 2.67 -0.07
CA ARG A 23 15.01 1.65 0.02
C ARG A 23 15.79 1.71 1.33
N GLU A 24 15.85 2.86 2.00
CA GLU A 24 16.54 2.99 3.29
C GLU A 24 15.80 2.25 4.40
N LYS A 25 14.46 2.23 4.32
CA LYS A 25 13.60 1.57 5.31
C LYS A 25 13.03 0.24 4.84
N ASP A 26 13.34 -0.18 3.61
CA ASP A 26 12.73 -1.31 2.90
C ASP A 26 11.19 -1.31 2.98
N ARG A 27 10.59 -0.13 2.81
CA ARG A 27 9.13 0.10 2.97
C ARG A 27 8.55 0.83 1.76
N TYR A 28 7.25 0.64 1.54
CA TYR A 28 6.50 1.46 0.59
C TYR A 28 6.00 2.71 1.30
N GLU A 29 6.01 3.85 0.61
CA GLU A 29 5.41 5.10 1.09
C GLU A 29 4.45 5.61 0.03
N LEU A 30 3.24 6.00 0.44
CA LEU A 30 2.34 6.67 -0.48
C LEU A 30 2.80 8.09 -0.77
N THR A 31 2.58 8.50 -2.02
CA THR A 31 2.78 9.88 -2.44
C THR A 31 1.49 10.68 -2.20
N GLU A 32 1.60 12.00 -2.27
CA GLU A 32 0.45 12.91 -2.24
C GLU A 32 -0.55 12.68 -3.40
N LEU A 33 -0.08 12.14 -4.53
CA LEU A 33 -0.90 11.81 -5.71
C LEU A 33 -1.81 10.60 -5.49
N ALA A 34 -1.58 9.81 -4.43
CA ALA A 34 -2.43 8.67 -4.11
C ALA A 34 -3.85 9.14 -3.74
N PRO A 35 -4.90 8.72 -4.47
CA PRO A 35 -6.27 9.06 -4.13
C PRO A 35 -6.69 8.44 -2.79
N GLU A 36 -7.73 8.98 -2.16
CA GLU A 36 -8.20 8.50 -0.84
C GLU A 36 -8.44 6.98 -0.82
N ARG A 37 -8.98 6.42 -1.92
CA ARG A 37 -9.19 4.98 -2.05
C ARG A 37 -7.89 4.18 -1.98
N ALA A 38 -6.82 4.66 -2.61
CA ALA A 38 -5.49 4.06 -2.51
C ALA A 38 -4.93 4.17 -1.10
N ARG A 39 -5.15 5.29 -0.42
CA ARG A 39 -4.74 5.48 0.99
C ARG A 39 -5.40 4.46 1.91
N LYS A 40 -6.72 4.30 1.82
CA LYS A 40 -7.47 3.30 2.60
C LYS A 40 -6.97 1.87 2.35
N SER A 41 -6.73 1.52 1.09
CA SER A 41 -6.15 0.23 0.70
C SER A 41 -4.75 0.02 1.29
N PHE A 42 -3.90 1.05 1.28
CA PHE A 42 -2.56 0.97 1.85
C PHE A 42 -2.55 0.86 3.37
N GLU A 43 -3.50 1.50 4.07
CA GLU A 43 -3.64 1.35 5.51
C GLU A 43 -3.98 -0.09 5.91
N GLU A 44 -4.89 -0.74 5.18
CA GLU A 44 -5.18 -2.16 5.38
C GLU A 44 -3.94 -3.02 5.07
N PHE A 45 -3.19 -2.69 4.02
CA PHE A 45 -1.92 -3.32 3.71
C PHE A 45 -0.92 -3.20 4.87
N LYS A 46 -0.76 -1.99 5.44
CA LYS A 46 0.10 -1.76 6.61
C LYS A 46 -0.34 -2.56 7.83
N LYS A 47 -1.64 -2.64 8.12
CA LYS A 47 -2.17 -3.43 9.25
C LYS A 47 -1.80 -4.92 9.09
N ARG A 48 -1.98 -5.48 7.89
CA ARG A 48 -1.63 -6.88 7.60
C ARG A 48 -0.11 -7.12 7.59
N ASN A 49 0.66 -6.13 7.17
CA ASN A 49 2.13 -6.14 7.16
C ASN A 49 2.73 -5.42 8.38
N SER A 50 2.01 -5.36 9.51
CA SER A 50 2.42 -4.58 10.68
C SER A 50 3.83 -4.93 11.17
N LYS A 51 4.30 -6.17 10.94
CA LYS A 51 5.69 -6.59 11.23
C LYS A 51 6.77 -5.75 10.54
N PHE A 52 6.47 -5.19 9.35
CA PHE A 52 7.39 -4.36 8.57
C PHE A 52 7.17 -2.86 8.78
N TYR A 53 6.05 -2.45 9.39
CA TYR A 53 5.68 -1.05 9.61
C TYR A 53 5.58 -0.67 11.08
N LYS A 54 6.00 -1.56 12.00
CA LYS A 54 6.28 -1.19 13.39
C LYS A 54 7.53 -0.31 13.40
N ASP A 55 7.36 0.88 13.96
CA ASP A 55 8.46 1.75 14.34
C ASP A 55 9.17 1.14 15.56
#